data_AF-A0A7J5BKT4-F1
#
_entry.id   AF-A0A7J5BKT4-F1
#
_cell.length_a   1.000
_cell.length_b   1.000
_cell.length_c   1.000
_cell.angle_alpha   90.00
_cell.angle_beta   90.00
_cell.angle_gamma   90.00
#
_symmetry.space_group_name_H-M   'P 1'
#
loop_
_entity.id
_entity.type
_entity.pdbx_description
1 polymer ?
#
loop_
_entity_poly.entity_id
_entity_poly.type
_entity_poly.pdbx_seq_one_letter_code
_entity_poly.pdbx_strand_id
1 'polypeptide(L)'
;MFAVALAIGLTPQMLPAITSVSLATGARKMARRKVIVKRLDAIEDLGSVSVLCTDKTGTVTIGSAGLDLAADPSGRSDEAVGRLAVLNAGLQTGFANPLDQAVLAQATVPPSARAVGELPYDFSRKRLSVLVDGVDDELVRRPGQWNIAAIRNFMLVFGLLSAAFDIITFVVLMQVFHTDDVTFRSAWFSNRRSPNSSCSSPCVRPGRSSALVRAVGWSC
;
A
#
# COMPACT_ATOMS: atom_id res chain seq x y z
N MET A 1 24.82 -59.22 -22.03
CA MET A 1 24.80 -59.46 -20.57
C MET A 1 25.66 -58.46 -19.80
N PHE A 2 27.00 -58.51 -19.84
CA PHE A 2 27.90 -57.68 -19.01
C PHE A 2 27.58 -56.17 -18.97
N ALA A 3 27.32 -55.53 -20.11
CA ALA A 3 27.01 -54.10 -20.18
C ALA A 3 25.77 -53.70 -19.35
N VAL A 4 24.75 -54.57 -19.26
CA VAL A 4 23.52 -54.32 -18.49
C VAL A 4 23.79 -54.40 -16.98
N ALA A 5 24.63 -55.35 -16.55
CA ALA A 5 25.01 -55.47 -15.15
C ALA A 5 25.82 -54.24 -14.67
N LEU A 6 26.74 -53.74 -15.50
CA LEU A 6 27.49 -52.51 -15.20
C LEU A 6 26.58 -51.28 -15.15
N ALA A 7 25.63 -51.14 -16.07
CA ALA A 7 24.67 -50.03 -16.05
C ALA A 7 23.80 -50.01 -14.77
N ILE A 8 23.31 -51.18 -14.33
CA ILE A 8 22.53 -51.29 -13.09
C ILE A 8 23.39 -50.99 -11.86
N GLY A 9 24.65 -51.46 -11.82
CA GLY A 9 25.59 -51.21 -10.73
C GLY A 9 26.06 -49.75 -10.62
N LEU A 10 26.10 -49.01 -11.74
CA LEU A 10 26.48 -47.60 -11.79
C LEU A 10 25.32 -46.63 -11.51
N THR A 11 24.09 -47.10 -11.40
CA THR A 11 22.93 -46.25 -11.13
C THR A 11 22.69 -46.19 -9.61
N PRO A 12 23.00 -45.08 -8.91
CA PRO A 12 22.87 -45.00 -7.45
C PRO A 12 21.40 -44.84 -7.03
N GLN A 13 20.71 -45.98 -6.96
CA GLN A 13 19.27 -46.15 -6.70
C GLN A 13 18.79 -45.44 -5.41
N MET A 14 19.71 -45.19 -4.47
CA MET A 14 19.43 -44.56 -3.17
C MET A 14 19.44 -43.03 -3.17
N LEU A 15 19.91 -42.35 -4.23
CA LEU A 15 19.94 -40.87 -4.25
C LEU A 15 18.56 -40.23 -3.99
N PRO A 16 17.44 -40.68 -4.62
CA PRO A 16 16.12 -40.12 -4.35
C PRO A 16 15.65 -40.31 -2.90
N ALA A 17 16.10 -41.39 -2.23
CA ALA A 17 15.79 -41.63 -0.83
C ALA A 17 16.59 -40.69 0.09
N ILE A 18 17.89 -40.48 -0.21
CA ILE A 18 18.77 -39.59 0.57
C ILE A 18 18.30 -38.14 0.46
N THR A 19 17.95 -37.66 -0.73
CA THR A 19 17.41 -36.29 -0.91
C THR A 19 16.07 -36.15 -0.18
N SER A 20 15.16 -37.12 -0.31
CA SER A 20 13.87 -37.12 0.39
C SER A 20 14.02 -37.07 1.92
N VAL A 21 14.91 -37.88 2.50
CA VAL A 21 15.16 -37.88 3.96
C VAL A 21 15.82 -36.56 4.42
N SER A 22 16.73 -36.01 3.62
CA SER A 22 17.39 -34.72 3.92
C SER A 22 16.38 -33.57 3.90
N LEU A 23 15.56 -33.48 2.85
CA LEU A 23 14.52 -32.47 2.70
C LEU A 23 13.42 -32.63 3.75
N ALA A 24 13.00 -33.86 4.08
CA ALA A 24 12.03 -34.11 5.16
C ALA A 24 12.58 -33.68 6.53
N THR A 25 13.87 -33.87 6.79
CA THR A 25 14.53 -33.38 8.01
C THR A 25 14.58 -31.84 8.02
N GLY A 26 14.86 -31.22 6.88
CA GLY A 26 14.75 -29.77 6.68
C GLY A 26 13.34 -29.23 6.95
N ALA A 27 12.31 -29.87 6.38
CA ALA A 27 10.90 -29.52 6.59
C ALA A 27 10.50 -29.60 8.07
N ARG A 28 10.93 -30.65 8.80
CA ARG A 28 10.70 -30.76 10.25
C ARG A 28 11.40 -29.64 11.05
N LYS A 29 12.58 -29.17 10.60
CA LYS A 29 13.28 -28.02 11.20
C LYS A 29 12.58 -26.70 10.90
N MET A 30 12.02 -26.53 9.70
CA MET A 30 11.21 -25.36 9.31
C MET A 30 9.87 -25.29 10.05
N ALA A 31 9.19 -26.43 10.22
CA ALA A 31 7.93 -26.51 10.96
C ALA A 31 8.08 -26.07 12.44
N ARG A 32 9.21 -26.41 13.08
CA ARG A 32 9.55 -25.89 14.43
C ARG A 32 9.71 -24.37 14.49
N ARG A 33 9.89 -23.70 13.35
CA ARG A 33 9.93 -22.23 13.18
C ARG A 33 8.64 -21.65 12.60
N LYS A 34 7.52 -22.39 12.69
CA LYS A 34 6.19 -22.03 12.16
C LYS A 34 6.10 -21.91 10.63
N VAL A 35 7.07 -22.46 9.88
CA VAL A 35 7.03 -22.50 8.40
C VAL A 35 6.48 -23.84 7.92
N ILE A 36 5.37 -23.82 7.17
CA ILE A 36 4.70 -25.02 6.66
C ILE A 36 5.16 -25.31 5.23
N VAL A 37 5.92 -26.39 5.07
CA VAL A 37 6.40 -26.89 3.78
C VAL A 37 5.38 -27.89 3.21
N LYS A 38 4.65 -27.51 2.14
CA LYS A 38 3.64 -28.38 1.48
C LYS A 38 4.23 -29.36 0.47
N ARG A 39 5.39 -29.05 -0.11
CA ARG A 39 6.16 -29.90 -1.03
C ARG A 39 7.63 -29.82 -0.66
N LEU A 40 8.36 -30.94 -0.70
CA LEU A 40 9.75 -30.99 -0.24
C LEU A 40 10.75 -30.31 -1.18
N ASP A 41 10.48 -30.34 -2.48
CA ASP A 41 11.24 -29.64 -3.54
C ASP A 41 11.30 -28.12 -3.32
N ALA A 42 10.23 -27.52 -2.79
CA ALA A 42 10.15 -26.10 -2.49
C ALA A 42 11.22 -25.61 -1.48
N ILE A 43 11.88 -26.51 -0.74
CA ILE A 43 13.04 -26.18 0.12
C ILE A 43 14.29 -25.90 -0.73
N GLU A 44 14.49 -26.67 -1.80
CA GLU A 44 15.60 -26.52 -2.75
C GLU A 44 15.37 -25.33 -3.68
N ASP A 45 14.12 -25.16 -4.16
CA ASP A 45 13.68 -23.96 -4.88
C ASP A 45 14.00 -22.70 -4.05
N LEU A 46 13.57 -22.67 -2.78
CA LEU A 46 13.82 -21.53 -1.87
C LEU A 46 15.32 -21.29 -1.63
N GLY A 47 16.13 -22.36 -1.57
CA GLY A 47 17.59 -22.27 -1.42
C GLY A 47 18.32 -21.72 -2.65
N SER A 48 17.69 -21.76 -3.83
CA SER A 48 18.25 -21.28 -5.10
C SER A 48 17.63 -19.96 -5.60
N VAL A 49 16.72 -19.35 -4.82
CA VAL A 49 16.11 -18.05 -5.16
C VAL A 49 17.16 -16.94 -5.26
N SER A 50 17.25 -16.33 -6.44
CA SER A 50 18.01 -15.09 -6.69
C SER A 50 17.14 -13.83 -6.71
N VAL A 51 15.83 -13.97 -6.94
CA VAL A 51 14.86 -12.86 -6.99
C VAL A 51 13.64 -13.19 -6.12
N LEU A 52 13.45 -12.43 -5.05
CA LEU A 52 12.30 -12.59 -4.15
C LEU A 52 11.21 -11.57 -4.46
N CYS A 53 10.14 -12.01 -5.12
CA CYS A 53 8.92 -11.21 -5.29
C CYS A 53 8.03 -11.34 -4.05
N THR A 54 7.93 -10.28 -3.26
CA THR A 54 6.97 -10.18 -2.14
C THR A 54 5.76 -9.33 -2.52
N ASP A 55 4.57 -9.66 -2.02
CA ASP A 55 3.47 -8.70 -2.03
C ASP A 55 3.72 -7.63 -0.94
N LYS A 56 3.18 -6.43 -1.17
CA LYS A 56 3.29 -5.31 -0.24
C LYS A 56 2.30 -5.44 0.92
N THR A 57 1.02 -5.66 0.60
CA THR A 57 -0.07 -5.59 1.57
C THR A 57 -0.30 -6.95 2.22
N GLY A 58 -0.27 -7.03 3.56
CA GLY A 58 -0.47 -8.30 4.28
C GLY A 58 0.72 -9.26 4.24
N THR A 59 1.85 -8.87 3.62
CA THR A 59 3.11 -9.63 3.61
C THR A 59 4.27 -8.77 4.12
N VAL A 60 4.61 -7.67 3.44
CA VAL A 60 5.56 -6.67 3.98
C VAL A 60 4.90 -5.78 5.03
N THR A 61 3.59 -5.50 4.91
CA THR A 61 2.82 -4.81 5.95
C THR A 61 1.79 -5.68 6.63
N ILE A 62 1.37 -5.22 7.81
CA ILE A 62 0.30 -5.79 8.63
C ILE A 62 -1.08 -5.73 7.93
N GLY A 63 -1.22 -4.93 6.87
CA GLY A 63 -2.47 -4.78 6.11
C GLY A 63 -3.52 -3.88 6.75
N SER A 64 -3.28 -3.38 7.97
CA SER A 64 -4.07 -2.36 8.66
C SER A 64 -3.49 -0.95 8.47
N ALA A 65 -4.35 0.06 8.59
CA ALA A 65 -3.92 1.44 8.74
C ALA A 65 -3.61 1.73 10.22
N GLY A 66 -2.57 2.54 10.47
CA GLY A 66 -2.27 3.11 11.78
C GLY A 66 -2.23 4.63 11.69
N LEU A 67 -2.67 5.31 12.75
CA LEU A 67 -2.39 6.73 12.95
C LEU A 67 -1.02 6.84 13.64
N ASP A 68 -0.18 7.74 13.14
CA ASP A 68 1.15 8.02 13.71
C ASP A 68 1.11 9.37 14.47
N LEU A 69 0.73 10.45 13.77
CA LEU A 69 0.66 11.80 14.33
C LEU A 69 -0.62 12.54 13.91
N ALA A 70 -1.31 13.16 14.88
CA ALA A 70 -2.30 14.20 14.62
C ALA A 70 -1.59 15.55 14.58
N ALA A 71 -1.57 16.22 13.43
CA ALA A 71 -0.72 17.39 13.20
C ALA A 71 -1.48 18.66 12.77
N ASP A 72 -0.99 19.81 13.23
CA ASP A 72 -1.39 21.15 12.78
C ASP A 72 -0.98 21.40 11.30
N PRO A 73 -1.44 22.48 10.65
CA PRO A 73 -1.03 22.84 9.29
C PRO A 73 0.47 23.12 9.10
N SER A 74 1.25 23.25 10.19
CA SER A 74 2.72 23.38 10.15
C SER A 74 3.44 22.04 10.36
N GLY A 75 2.71 20.94 10.60
CA GLY A 75 3.25 19.60 10.78
C GLY A 75 3.66 19.26 12.22
N ARG A 76 3.27 20.06 13.22
CA ARG A 76 3.54 19.79 14.65
C ARG A 76 2.38 19.04 15.29
N SER A 77 2.68 18.21 16.30
CA SER A 77 1.65 17.52 17.10
C SER A 77 0.62 18.51 17.66
N ASP A 78 -0.67 18.22 17.48
CA ASP A 78 -1.77 19.05 17.97
C ASP A 78 -2.88 18.16 18.56
N GLU A 79 -3.05 18.27 19.88
CA GLU A 79 -4.05 17.51 20.65
C GLU A 79 -5.49 17.90 20.28
N ALA A 80 -5.74 19.17 19.91
CA ALA A 80 -7.06 19.61 19.49
C ALA A 80 -7.45 18.98 18.14
N VAL A 81 -6.49 18.85 17.21
CA VAL A 81 -6.69 18.11 15.94
C VAL A 81 -6.97 16.63 16.22
N GLY A 82 -6.22 16.01 17.13
CA GLY A 82 -6.45 14.63 17.57
C GLY A 82 -7.85 14.41 18.15
N ARG A 83 -8.26 15.26 19.10
CA ARG A 83 -9.59 15.20 19.73
C ARG A 83 -10.72 15.42 18.72
N LEU A 84 -10.56 16.36 17.78
CA LEU A 84 -11.54 16.58 16.70
C LEU A 84 -11.63 15.37 15.74
N ALA A 85 -10.52 14.71 15.44
CA ALA A 85 -10.51 13.49 14.62
C ALA A 85 -11.25 12.35 15.33
N VAL A 86 -11.00 12.13 16.63
CA VAL A 86 -11.68 11.12 17.46
C VAL A 86 -13.18 11.37 17.53
N LEU A 87 -13.59 12.62 17.78
CA LEU A 87 -15.01 13.01 17.80
C LEU A 87 -15.69 12.75 16.45
N ASN A 88 -15.03 13.07 15.34
CA ASN A 88 -15.58 12.82 13.99
C ASN A 88 -15.70 11.32 13.71
N ALA A 89 -14.60 10.58 13.90
CA ALA A 89 -14.49 9.14 13.60
C ALA A 89 -15.48 8.29 14.40
N GLY A 90 -15.75 8.64 15.66
CA GLY A 90 -16.59 7.84 16.57
C GLY A 90 -18.04 8.34 16.76
N LEU A 91 -18.40 9.55 16.30
CA LEU A 91 -19.78 10.06 16.37
C LEU A 91 -20.49 10.14 15.01
N GLN A 92 -19.80 9.88 13.90
CA GLN A 92 -20.43 9.71 12.58
C GLN A 92 -21.29 8.45 12.54
N THR A 93 -22.35 8.49 11.73
CA THR A 93 -23.24 7.36 11.43
C THR A 93 -22.91 6.67 10.09
N GLY A 94 -21.79 7.07 9.47
CA GLY A 94 -21.27 6.54 8.21
C GLY A 94 -20.75 5.10 8.27
N PHE A 95 -20.17 4.66 7.15
CA PHE A 95 -19.63 3.30 7.03
C PHE A 95 -18.32 3.12 7.79
N ALA A 96 -18.08 1.91 8.31
CA ALA A 96 -16.82 1.58 8.99
C ALA A 96 -15.63 1.67 8.02
N ASN A 97 -14.65 2.50 8.38
CA ASN A 97 -13.49 2.84 7.57
C ASN A 97 -12.20 2.51 8.35
N PRO A 98 -11.20 1.83 7.75
CA PRO A 98 -9.93 1.52 8.41
C PRO A 98 -9.17 2.75 8.95
N LEU A 99 -9.35 3.94 8.36
CA LEU A 99 -8.75 5.17 8.87
C LEU A 99 -9.40 5.62 10.18
N ASP A 100 -10.73 5.53 10.27
CA ASP A 100 -11.47 5.93 11.48
C ASP A 100 -11.23 4.93 12.62
N GLN A 101 -11.06 3.64 12.29
CA GLN A 101 -10.56 2.63 13.23
C GLN A 101 -9.14 2.96 13.73
N ALA A 102 -8.25 3.44 12.85
CA ALA A 102 -6.89 3.82 13.22
C ALA A 102 -6.83 5.06 14.13
N VAL A 103 -7.79 6.00 13.99
CA VAL A 103 -7.97 7.14 14.89
C VAL A 103 -8.51 6.68 16.25
N LEU A 104 -9.58 5.89 16.26
CA LEU A 104 -10.22 5.38 17.48
C LEU A 104 -9.35 4.39 18.27
N ALA A 105 -8.34 3.79 17.62
CA ALA A 105 -7.33 2.97 18.29
C ALA A 105 -6.37 3.78 19.19
N GLN A 106 -6.20 5.08 18.96
CA GLN A 106 -5.38 5.94 19.82
C GLN A 106 -6.16 6.55 20.99
N ALA A 107 -7.44 6.90 20.79
CA ALA A 107 -8.25 7.54 21.83
C ALA A 107 -9.76 7.33 21.63
N THR A 108 -10.49 7.28 22.74
CA THR A 108 -11.94 7.05 22.78
C THR A 108 -12.71 8.38 22.77
N VAL A 109 -13.89 8.38 22.15
CA VAL A 109 -14.85 9.49 22.27
C VAL A 109 -15.23 9.70 23.74
N PRO A 110 -15.15 10.94 24.27
CA PRO A 110 -15.57 11.22 25.65
C PRO A 110 -17.09 11.03 25.80
N PRO A 111 -17.58 10.40 26.89
CA PRO A 111 -19.00 10.04 27.03
C PRO A 111 -19.96 11.24 27.18
N SER A 112 -19.42 12.45 27.37
CA SER A 112 -20.19 13.70 27.35
C SER A 112 -20.50 14.22 25.94
N ALA A 113 -19.74 13.79 24.93
CA ALA A 113 -19.89 14.27 23.56
C ALA A 113 -21.02 13.52 22.84
N ARG A 114 -21.98 14.26 22.29
CA ARG A 114 -23.14 13.71 21.58
C ARG A 114 -23.27 14.35 20.20
N ALA A 115 -23.53 13.53 19.18
CA ALA A 115 -23.91 14.04 17.86
C ALA A 115 -25.29 14.74 17.93
N VAL A 116 -25.32 16.02 17.55
CA VAL A 116 -26.54 16.83 17.39
C VAL A 116 -27.05 16.76 15.95
N GLY A 117 -26.14 16.57 14.99
CA GLY A 117 -26.48 16.40 13.58
C GLY A 117 -25.26 15.96 12.76
N GLU A 118 -25.51 15.49 11.54
CA GLU A 118 -24.47 15.05 10.62
C GLU A 118 -24.78 15.56 9.21
N LEU A 119 -23.74 16.02 8.51
CA LEU A 119 -23.75 16.12 7.05
C LEU A 119 -22.87 14.98 6.52
N PRO A 120 -23.47 13.93 5.92
CA PRO A 120 -22.73 12.77 5.45
C PRO A 120 -21.77 13.14 4.31
N TYR A 121 -20.86 12.22 3.98
CA TYR A 121 -19.84 12.45 2.97
C TYR A 121 -20.44 12.80 1.60
N ASP A 122 -20.16 14.01 1.14
CA ASP A 122 -20.59 14.54 -0.15
C ASP A 122 -19.39 14.59 -1.11
N PHE A 123 -19.48 13.89 -2.25
CA PHE A 123 -18.43 13.85 -3.27
C PHE A 123 -18.05 15.22 -3.84
N SER A 124 -18.97 16.19 -3.81
CA SER A 124 -18.74 17.57 -4.27
C SER A 124 -17.88 18.34 -3.27
N ARG A 125 -18.18 18.20 -1.97
CA ARG A 125 -17.44 18.84 -0.86
C ARG A 125 -16.21 18.05 -0.40
N LYS A 126 -16.13 16.77 -0.79
CA LYS A 126 -15.13 15.77 -0.37
C LYS A 126 -14.95 15.67 1.15
N ARG A 127 -16.03 15.88 1.91
CA ARG A 127 -15.98 15.99 3.38
C ARG A 127 -17.25 15.44 4.02
N LEU A 128 -17.07 14.76 5.16
CA LEU A 128 -18.11 14.46 6.14
C LEU A 128 -18.00 15.48 7.29
N SER A 129 -19.08 15.80 7.98
CA SER A 129 -19.05 16.74 9.12
C SER A 129 -20.11 16.38 10.16
N VAL A 130 -19.65 16.09 11.38
CA VAL A 130 -20.51 15.85 12.55
C VAL A 130 -20.58 17.13 13.38
N LEU A 131 -21.79 17.52 13.78
CA LEU A 131 -22.05 18.56 14.77
C LEU A 131 -22.17 17.89 16.14
N VAL A 132 -21.36 18.34 17.10
CA VAL A 132 -21.23 17.73 18.43
C VAL A 132 -21.64 18.74 19.49
N ASP A 133 -22.36 18.29 20.51
CA ASP A 133 -22.72 19.12 21.68
C ASP A 133 -21.51 19.28 22.62
N GLY A 134 -21.31 20.47 23.18
CA GLY A 134 -20.19 20.76 24.08
C GLY A 134 -18.80 20.88 23.42
N VAL A 135 -18.69 21.68 22.35
CA VAL A 135 -17.39 22.08 21.78
C VAL A 135 -16.80 23.25 22.58
N ASP A 136 -15.49 23.22 22.86
CA ASP A 136 -14.81 24.29 23.60
C ASP A 136 -14.93 25.64 22.91
N ASP A 137 -15.17 26.68 23.71
CA ASP A 137 -15.38 28.08 23.30
C ASP A 137 -14.30 28.61 22.35
N GLU A 138 -13.06 28.15 22.50
CA GLU A 138 -11.91 28.56 21.67
C GLU A 138 -12.05 28.09 20.21
N LEU A 139 -12.60 26.90 19.98
CA LEU A 139 -12.83 26.34 18.64
C LEU A 139 -14.04 26.99 17.95
N VAL A 140 -15.04 27.43 18.73
CA VAL A 140 -16.16 28.26 18.23
C VAL A 140 -15.65 29.64 17.81
N ARG A 141 -14.71 30.23 18.57
CA ARG A 141 -14.11 31.54 18.28
C ARG A 141 -13.10 31.53 17.12
N ARG A 142 -12.47 30.38 16.83
CA ARG A 142 -11.48 30.22 15.75
C ARG A 142 -11.71 28.96 14.92
N PRO A 143 -12.74 28.93 14.05
CA PRO A 143 -12.91 27.84 13.09
C PRO A 143 -11.68 27.76 12.17
N GLY A 144 -11.05 26.58 12.09
CA GLY A 144 -9.84 26.35 11.30
C GLY A 144 -10.05 26.64 9.81
N GLN A 145 -9.46 27.73 9.32
CA GLN A 145 -9.63 28.17 7.93
C GLN A 145 -8.66 27.44 7.01
N TRP A 146 -9.17 26.50 6.21
CA TRP A 146 -8.41 25.84 5.16
C TRP A 146 -8.11 26.81 4.03
N ASN A 147 -6.86 27.25 3.90
CA ASN A 147 -6.44 28.18 2.86
C ASN A 147 -6.31 27.45 1.49
N ILE A 148 -7.43 27.36 0.77
CA ILE A 148 -7.54 26.74 -0.55
C ILE A 148 -6.57 27.38 -1.56
N ALA A 149 -6.25 28.68 -1.43
CA ALA A 149 -5.30 29.35 -2.29
C ALA A 149 -3.85 28.86 -2.07
N ALA A 150 -3.47 28.53 -0.83
CA ALA A 150 -2.15 27.95 -0.54
C ALA A 150 -1.98 26.56 -1.20
N ILE A 151 -2.99 25.70 -1.11
CA ILE A 151 -2.99 24.38 -1.75
C ILE A 151 -2.92 24.51 -3.28
N ARG A 152 -3.69 25.43 -3.86
CA ARG A 152 -3.66 25.72 -5.31
C ARG A 152 -2.29 26.23 -5.78
N ASN A 153 -1.69 27.16 -5.05
CA ASN A 153 -0.37 27.70 -5.39
C ASN A 153 0.71 26.60 -5.32
N PHE A 154 0.65 25.72 -4.32
CA PHE A 154 1.54 24.56 -4.22
C PHE A 154 1.38 23.64 -5.44
N MET A 155 0.15 23.28 -5.82
CA MET A 155 -0.10 22.44 -7.00
C MET A 155 0.37 23.09 -8.31
N LEU A 156 0.23 24.40 -8.47
CA LEU A 156 0.70 25.12 -9.66
C LEU A 156 2.23 25.14 -9.78
N VAL A 157 2.93 25.45 -8.68
CA VAL A 157 4.41 25.47 -8.66
C VAL A 157 4.98 24.06 -8.90
N PHE A 158 4.48 23.05 -8.20
CA PHE A 158 4.95 21.66 -8.39
C PHE A 158 4.57 21.11 -9.77
N GLY A 159 3.39 21.48 -10.30
CA GLY A 159 2.93 21.07 -11.63
C GLY A 159 3.80 21.66 -12.75
N LEU A 160 4.13 22.95 -12.69
CA LEU A 160 5.04 23.60 -13.64
C LEU A 160 6.46 23.02 -13.56
N LEU A 161 6.96 22.75 -12.35
CA LEU A 161 8.28 22.12 -12.15
C LEU A 161 8.34 20.72 -12.77
N SER A 162 7.31 19.90 -12.55
CA SER A 162 7.22 18.55 -13.14
C SER A 162 7.11 18.60 -14.66
N ALA A 163 6.28 19.50 -15.21
CA ALA A 163 6.12 19.65 -16.65
C ALA A 163 7.42 20.12 -17.33
N ALA A 164 8.16 21.05 -16.71
CA ALA A 164 9.47 21.47 -17.20
C ALA A 164 10.49 20.32 -17.18
N PHE A 165 10.51 19.50 -16.12
CA PHE A 165 11.38 18.33 -16.02
C PHE A 165 11.06 17.28 -17.10
N ASP A 166 9.77 16.98 -17.33
CA ASP A 166 9.35 16.05 -18.40
C ASP A 166 9.73 16.58 -19.80
N ILE A 167 9.52 17.88 -20.07
CA ILE A 167 9.92 18.51 -21.35
C ILE A 167 11.43 18.43 -21.55
N ILE A 168 12.24 18.76 -20.53
CA ILE A 168 13.71 18.66 -20.60
C ILE A 168 14.12 17.22 -20.87
N THR A 169 13.51 16.25 -20.18
CA THR A 169 13.78 14.82 -20.38
C THR A 169 13.45 14.39 -21.82
N PHE A 170 12.32 14.83 -22.37
CA PHE A 170 11.93 14.54 -23.76
C PHE A 170 12.88 15.17 -24.78
N VAL A 171 13.30 16.42 -24.57
CA VAL A 171 14.24 17.12 -25.45
C VAL A 171 15.63 16.49 -25.40
N VAL A 172 16.13 16.12 -24.22
CA VAL A 172 17.41 15.41 -24.04
C VAL A 172 17.37 14.05 -24.73
N LEU A 173 16.28 13.28 -24.60
CA LEU A 173 16.11 12.02 -25.31
C LEU A 173 16.13 12.20 -26.83
N MET A 174 15.42 13.21 -27.37
CA MET A 174 15.43 13.46 -28.82
C MET A 174 16.79 13.97 -29.35
N GLN A 175 17.44 14.90 -28.65
CA GLN A 175 18.65 15.56 -29.14
C GLN A 175 19.94 14.76 -28.91
N VAL A 176 20.00 13.92 -27.86
CA VAL A 176 21.22 13.19 -27.49
C VAL A 176 21.21 11.74 -27.99
N PHE A 177 20.03 11.10 -28.10
CA PHE A 177 19.94 9.66 -28.38
C PHE A 177 19.40 9.29 -29.77
N HIS A 178 18.87 10.23 -30.57
CA HIS A 178 18.36 9.97 -31.94
C HIS A 178 17.46 8.70 -32.05
N THR A 179 16.68 8.40 -31.01
CA THR A 179 15.97 7.13 -30.88
C THR A 179 14.70 7.07 -31.73
N ASP A 180 14.68 6.15 -32.69
CA ASP A 180 13.52 5.84 -33.53
C ASP A 180 12.23 5.56 -32.72
N ASP A 181 11.11 6.04 -33.28
CA ASP A 181 9.73 5.98 -32.77
C ASP A 181 9.27 4.61 -32.23
N VAL A 182 9.89 3.54 -32.72
CA VAL A 182 9.51 2.14 -32.47
C VAL A 182 10.03 1.62 -31.12
N THR A 183 11.20 2.11 -30.67
CA THR A 183 11.83 1.65 -29.43
C THR A 183 11.18 2.27 -28.19
N PHE A 184 10.73 3.53 -28.29
CA PHE A 184 10.08 4.21 -27.16
C PHE A 184 8.68 3.64 -26.87
N ARG A 185 7.91 3.34 -27.92
CA ARG A 185 6.57 2.71 -27.79
C ARG A 185 6.65 1.28 -27.26
N SER A 186 7.69 0.52 -27.61
CA SER A 186 7.87 -0.86 -27.13
C SER A 186 8.35 -0.91 -25.67
N ALA A 187 9.27 -0.03 -25.24
CA ALA A 187 9.71 0.05 -23.85
C ALA A 187 8.55 0.32 -22.86
N TRP A 188 7.60 1.21 -23.23
CA TRP A 188 6.43 1.52 -22.41
C TRP A 188 5.41 0.37 -22.32
N PHE A 189 5.30 -0.47 -23.36
CA PHE A 189 4.30 -1.54 -23.45
C PHE A 189 4.81 -2.94 -23.08
N SER A 190 6.13 -3.17 -23.08
CA SER A 190 6.71 -4.53 -22.93
C SER A 190 6.45 -5.17 -21.57
N ASN A 191 6.26 -4.39 -20.49
CA ASN A 191 5.95 -4.94 -19.16
C ASN A 191 4.45 -5.22 -18.91
N ARG A 192 3.64 -5.40 -19.97
CA ARG A 192 2.25 -5.89 -19.87
C ARG A 192 1.87 -6.82 -21.03
N ARG A 193 2.40 -8.03 -21.02
CA ARG A 193 1.75 -9.20 -21.65
C ARG A 193 1.77 -10.40 -20.71
N SER A 194 0.68 -10.55 -19.95
CA SER A 194 0.25 -11.87 -19.51
C SER A 194 -0.67 -12.43 -20.61
N PRO A 195 -0.33 -13.54 -21.28
CA PRO A 195 -1.24 -14.21 -22.19
C PRO A 195 -2.21 -15.11 -21.40
N ASN A 196 -3.50 -14.96 -21.69
CA ASN A 196 -4.60 -15.85 -21.30
C ASN A 196 -4.81 -16.16 -19.80
N SER A 197 -5.75 -15.43 -19.20
CA SER A 197 -6.93 -16.10 -18.64
C SER A 197 -8.19 -15.24 -18.84
N SER A 198 -9.29 -15.90 -19.19
CA SER A 198 -10.55 -15.25 -19.54
C SER A 198 -11.20 -14.62 -18.31
N CYS A 199 -11.56 -13.34 -18.38
CA CYS A 199 -12.41 -12.71 -17.36
C CYS A 199 -13.46 -11.81 -18.00
N SER A 200 -14.62 -12.39 -18.25
CA SER A 200 -15.81 -11.71 -18.77
C SER A 200 -16.60 -11.04 -17.65
N SER A 201 -16.40 -9.74 -17.44
CA SER A 201 -17.36 -8.84 -16.76
C SER A 201 -16.98 -7.36 -16.98
N PRO A 202 -17.93 -6.41 -16.96
CA PRO A 202 -17.66 -5.03 -17.35
C PRO A 202 -17.04 -4.21 -16.20
N CYS A 203 -15.76 -3.87 -16.31
CA CYS A 203 -15.10 -2.92 -15.41
C CYS A 203 -15.49 -1.47 -15.74
N VAL A 204 -16.28 -0.84 -14.89
CA VAL A 204 -16.52 0.62 -14.94
C VAL A 204 -15.41 1.38 -14.20
N ARG A 205 -14.78 2.32 -14.90
CA ARG A 205 -13.90 3.41 -14.41
C ARG A 205 -14.57 4.74 -14.80
N PRO A 206 -14.30 5.91 -14.18
CA PRO A 206 -13.02 6.41 -13.65
C PRO A 206 -13.15 7.02 -12.21
N GLY A 207 -12.24 7.78 -11.60
CA GLY A 207 -10.97 8.38 -12.04
C GLY A 207 -10.17 9.02 -10.88
N ARG A 208 -8.89 9.33 -11.13
CA ARG A 208 -7.82 9.69 -10.17
C ARG A 208 -8.05 10.93 -9.25
N SER A 209 -7.72 10.73 -7.97
CA SER A 209 -6.77 11.49 -7.11
C SER A 209 -6.77 13.04 -7.02
N SER A 210 -6.95 13.53 -5.78
CA SER A 210 -6.22 14.62 -5.06
C SER A 210 -7.18 15.27 -4.03
N ALA A 211 -6.80 15.69 -2.81
CA ALA A 211 -5.56 15.63 -2.01
C ALA A 211 -5.95 16.09 -0.56
N LEU A 212 -5.29 15.77 0.57
CA LEU A 212 -4.18 14.88 0.94
C LEU A 212 -4.25 14.65 2.48
N VAL A 213 -3.95 13.44 2.99
CA VAL A 213 -3.60 13.18 4.41
C VAL A 213 -2.18 12.60 4.44
N ARG A 214 -1.31 13.13 5.29
CA ARG A 214 0.14 12.82 5.27
C ARG A 214 0.47 11.56 6.08
N ALA A 215 0.07 10.40 5.57
CA ALA A 215 0.52 9.11 6.09
C ALA A 215 1.99 8.86 5.69
N VAL A 216 2.93 9.23 6.56
CA VAL A 216 4.36 8.96 6.43
C VAL A 216 4.83 8.35 7.75
N GLY A 217 5.09 7.04 7.74
CA GLY A 217 5.32 6.25 8.96
C GLY A 217 5.30 4.75 8.66
N TRP A 218 5.98 4.33 7.58
CA TRP A 218 6.22 2.92 7.31
C TRP A 218 7.51 2.54 8.03
N SER A 219 7.40 2.30 9.35
CA SER A 219 8.50 1.78 10.15
C SER A 219 8.91 0.40 9.63
N CYS A 220 10.21 0.22 9.39
CA CYS A 220 10.82 -1.03 8.94
C CYS A 220 10.79 -2.11 10.04
#